data_AF-A0A8H7D8P8-F1
#
_entry.id   AF-A0A8H7D8P8-F1
#
_cell.length_a   1.000
_cell.length_b   1.000
_cell.length_c   1.000
_cell.angle_alpha   90.00
_cell.angle_beta   90.00
_cell.angle_gamma   90.00
#
_symmetry.space_group_name_H-M   'P 1'
#
loop_
_entity.id
_entity.type
_entity.pdbx_description
1 polymer ?
#
loop_
_entity_poly.entity_id
_entity_poly.type
_entity_poly.pdbx_seq_one_letter_code
_entity_poly.pdbx_strand_id
1 'polypeptide(L)'
;MADTDFTVPDGGMQAWTTSAGAWLVMFASLGYLYSFGVYEDFYVVEFLTNHTASSIAWIGSFQLMAPFLLGVVAGKLFDNGHFHAIQIFGGATFIFSQFIHAFTCKTSTILSSRSHAESYFSS
;
A
#
# COMPACT_ATOMS: atom_id res chain seq x y z
N MET A 1 28.81 36.04 25.92
CA MET A 1 27.84 35.63 24.90
C MET A 1 28.66 35.12 23.73
N ALA A 2 29.02 33.84 23.75
CA ALA A 2 29.80 33.20 22.69
C ALA A 2 28.83 32.28 21.96
N ASP A 3 28.72 32.50 20.65
CA ASP A 3 27.80 31.83 19.76
C ASP A 3 28.08 30.32 19.73
N THR A 4 27.13 29.53 20.22
CA THR A 4 27.13 28.08 19.98
C THR A 4 26.79 27.89 18.51
N ASP A 5 27.82 27.75 17.68
CA ASP A 5 27.72 27.33 16.30
C ASP A 5 27.07 25.93 16.24
N PHE A 6 25.74 25.90 16.11
CA PHE A 6 24.97 24.68 15.87
C PHE A 6 25.25 24.23 14.44
N THR A 7 26.44 23.67 14.21
CA THR A 7 26.71 22.90 13.01
C THR A 7 25.81 21.67 13.06
N VAL A 8 24.68 21.73 12.35
CA VAL A 8 23.85 20.55 12.10
C VAL A 8 24.77 19.57 11.38
N PRO A 9 25.03 18.37 11.93
CA PRO A 9 25.88 17.41 11.26
C PRO A 9 25.18 17.02 9.97
N ASP A 10 25.65 17.57 8.85
CA ASP A 10 25.22 17.14 7.52
C ASP A 10 25.56 15.66 7.44
N GLY A 11 24.54 14.79 7.61
CA GLY A 11 24.69 13.34 7.69
C GLY A 11 25.24 12.68 6.42
N GLY A 12 25.81 13.45 5.49
CA GLY A 12 26.48 13.00 4.28
C GLY A 12 25.65 11.97 3.53
N MET A 13 26.27 10.85 3.17
CA MET A 13 25.59 9.74 2.50
C MET A 13 24.44 9.13 3.32
N GLN A 14 24.49 9.14 4.66
CA GLN A 14 23.42 8.59 5.50
C GLN A 14 22.14 9.44 5.46
N ALA A 15 22.29 10.77 5.37
CA ALA A 15 21.15 11.67 5.19
C ALA A 15 20.49 11.46 3.82
N TRP A 16 21.31 11.28 2.77
CA TRP A 16 20.83 11.00 1.41
C TRP A 16 20.14 9.64 1.30
N THR A 17 20.69 8.58 1.90
CA THR A 17 20.05 7.25 1.88
C THR A 17 18.76 7.22 2.67
N THR A 18 18.68 7.93 3.79
CA THR A 18 17.44 8.08 4.57
C THR A 18 16.37 8.81 3.76
N SER A 19 16.73 9.88 3.06
CA SER A 19 15.83 10.64 2.19
C SER A 19 15.34 9.81 1.00
N ALA A 20 16.24 9.07 0.36
CA ALA A 20 15.89 8.14 -0.72
C ALA A 20 14.98 7.00 -0.23
N GLY A 21 15.25 6.45 0.96
CA GLY A 21 14.41 5.43 1.58
C GLY A 21 13.01 5.96 1.91
N ALA A 22 12.92 7.17 2.49
CA ALA A 22 11.63 7.82 2.76
C ALA A 22 10.85 8.07 1.47
N TRP A 23 11.52 8.53 0.40
CA TRP A 23 10.89 8.71 -0.91
C TRP A 23 10.36 7.39 -1.47
N LEU A 24 11.13 6.30 -1.40
CA LEU A 24 10.68 4.98 -1.86
C LEU A 24 9.47 4.47 -1.09
N VAL A 25 9.45 4.66 0.23
CA VAL A 25 8.31 4.27 1.07
C VAL A 25 7.07 5.09 0.72
N MET A 26 7.22 6.41 0.53
CA MET A 26 6.11 7.26 0.10
C MET A 26 5.62 6.90 -1.30
N PHE A 27 6.53 6.64 -2.24
CA PHE A 27 6.18 6.21 -3.59
C PHE A 27 5.40 4.90 -3.59
N ALA A 28 5.87 3.88 -2.84
CA ALA A 28 5.20 2.59 -2.76
C ALA A 28 3.81 2.68 -2.09
N SER A 29 3.70 3.43 -0.98
CA SER A 29 2.44 3.57 -0.25
C SER A 29 1.43 4.46 -0.96
N LEU A 30 1.81 5.69 -1.31
CA LEU A 30 0.94 6.65 -1.97
C LEU A 30 0.66 6.25 -3.42
N GLY A 31 1.66 5.73 -4.14
CA GLY A 31 1.47 5.23 -5.50
C GLY A 31 0.44 4.09 -5.54
N TYR A 32 0.46 3.19 -4.55
CA TYR A 32 -0.56 2.15 -4.41
C TYR A 32 -1.95 2.72 -4.11
N LEU A 33 -2.05 3.70 -3.19
CA LEU A 33 -3.31 4.37 -2.85
C LEU A 33 -3.93 5.07 -4.08
N TYR A 34 -3.13 5.82 -4.84
CA TYR A 34 -3.63 6.55 -6.01
C TYR A 34 -3.96 5.64 -7.19
N SER A 35 -3.28 4.49 -7.32
CA SER A 35 -3.57 3.51 -8.38
C SER A 35 -4.97 2.90 -8.23
N PHE A 36 -5.54 2.85 -7.02
CA PHE A 36 -6.91 2.38 -6.80
C PHE A 36 -7.94 3.20 -7.61
N GLY A 37 -7.78 4.51 -7.72
CA GLY A 37 -8.74 5.35 -8.46
C GLY A 37 -8.79 5.03 -9.95
N VAL A 38 -7.65 4.64 -10.54
CA VAL A 38 -7.59 4.18 -11.94
C VAL A 38 -8.24 2.80 -12.08
N TYR A 39 -8.05 1.92 -11.10
CA TYR A 39 -8.70 0.61 -11.09
C TYR A 39 -10.22 0.71 -10.91
N GLU A 40 -10.69 1.64 -10.07
CA GLU A 40 -12.12 1.88 -9.90
C GLU A 40 -12.79 2.25 -11.21
N ASP A 41 -12.22 3.21 -11.96
CA ASP A 41 -12.74 3.61 -13.28
C ASP A 41 -12.70 2.45 -14.28
N PHE A 42 -11.58 1.71 -14.34
CA PHE A 42 -11.47 0.53 -15.19
C PHE A 42 -12.50 -0.56 -14.84
N TYR A 43 -12.72 -0.85 -13.56
CA TYR A 43 -13.68 -1.87 -13.13
C TYR A 43 -15.14 -1.48 -13.44
N VAL A 44 -15.47 -0.20 -13.31
CA VAL A 44 -16.81 0.32 -13.65
C VAL A 44 -17.08 0.24 -15.15
N VAL A 45 -16.07 0.46 -15.99
CA VAL A 45 -16.23 0.49 -17.46
C VAL A 45 -16.18 -0.90 -18.11
N GLU A 46 -15.22 -1.76 -17.74
CA GLU A 46 -14.92 -2.99 -18.47
C GLU A 46 -15.42 -4.29 -17.79
N PHE A 47 -15.40 -4.35 -16.45
CA PHE A 47 -15.46 -5.65 -15.74
C PHE A 47 -16.78 -5.89 -15.01
N LEU A 48 -17.38 -4.85 -14.42
CA LEU A 48 -18.48 -4.94 -13.48
C LEU A 48 -19.74 -4.18 -13.94
N THR A 49 -20.16 -4.35 -15.19
CA THR A 49 -21.44 -3.77 -15.69
C THR A 49 -22.68 -4.19 -14.88
N ASN A 50 -22.60 -5.29 -14.11
CA ASN A 50 -23.65 -5.77 -13.21
C ASN A 50 -23.50 -5.34 -11.73
N HIS A 51 -22.42 -4.65 -11.35
CA HIS A 51 -22.21 -4.17 -9.99
C HIS A 51 -22.12 -2.64 -9.98
N THR A 52 -22.87 -2.01 -9.08
CA THR A 52 -22.88 -0.55 -8.94
C THR A 52 -21.51 -0.01 -8.54
N ALA A 53 -21.08 1.10 -9.15
CA ALA A 53 -19.83 1.79 -8.82
C ALA A 53 -19.66 2.05 -7.31
N SER A 54 -20.76 2.33 -6.60
CA SER A 54 -20.79 2.47 -5.13
C SER A 54 -20.24 1.26 -4.38
N SER A 55 -20.40 0.04 -4.91
CA SER A 55 -19.93 -1.22 -4.32
C SER A 55 -18.43 -1.45 -4.51
N ILE A 56 -17.75 -0.64 -5.31
CA ILE A 56 -16.29 -0.67 -5.50
C ILE A 56 -15.68 0.52 -4.75
N ALA A 57 -16.31 1.70 -4.88
CA ALA A 57 -15.88 2.95 -4.25
C ALA A 57 -15.70 2.87 -2.72
N TRP A 58 -16.56 2.11 -2.02
CA TRP A 58 -16.44 1.98 -0.56
C TRP A 58 -15.13 1.30 -0.15
N ILE A 59 -14.65 0.32 -0.92
CA ILE A 59 -13.39 -0.41 -0.64
C ILE A 59 -12.21 0.58 -0.69
N GLY A 60 -12.16 1.41 -1.74
CA GLY A 60 -11.17 2.48 -1.86
C GLY A 60 -11.26 3.50 -0.73
N SER A 61 -12.49 3.84 -0.32
CA SER A 61 -12.73 4.76 0.80
C SER A 61 -12.18 4.20 2.12
N PHE A 62 -12.39 2.91 2.41
CA PHE A 62 -11.78 2.25 3.58
C PHE A 62 -10.27 2.17 3.48
N GLN A 63 -9.74 1.88 2.29
CA GLN A 63 -8.32 1.84 2.03
C GLN A 63 -7.65 3.21 2.24
N LEU A 64 -8.32 4.31 1.90
CA LEU A 64 -7.85 5.67 2.14
C LEU A 64 -8.02 6.08 3.61
N MET A 65 -9.13 5.72 4.26
CA MET A 65 -9.42 6.08 5.65
C MET A 65 -8.48 5.39 6.65
N ALA A 66 -8.14 4.11 6.44
CA ALA A 66 -7.36 3.32 7.38
C ALA A 66 -5.95 3.91 7.68
N PRO A 67 -5.15 4.35 6.69
CA PRO A 67 -3.89 5.05 6.92
C PRO A 67 -4.02 6.32 7.76
N PHE A 68 -5.10 7.10 7.60
CA PHE A 68 -5.31 8.31 8.41
C PHE A 68 -5.62 7.97 9.87
N LEU A 69 -6.45 6.95 10.11
CA LEU A 69 -6.76 6.49 11.47
C LEU A 69 -5.53 5.89 12.16
N LEU A 70 -4.80 5.02 11.45
CA LEU A 70 -3.56 4.43 11.95
C LEU A 70 -2.45 5.47 12.08
N GLY A 71 -2.45 6.52 11.26
CA GLY A 71 -1.52 7.63 11.32
C GLY A 71 -1.56 8.38 12.65
N VAL A 72 -2.74 8.53 13.26
CA VAL A 72 -2.88 9.13 14.61
C VAL A 72 -2.19 8.29 15.67
N VAL A 73 -2.35 6.97 15.61
CA VAL A 73 -1.72 6.03 16.56
C VAL A 73 -0.21 5.94 16.32
N ALA A 74 0.18 5.83 15.05
CA ALA A 74 1.58 5.78 14.63
C ALA A 74 2.32 7.06 15.00
N GLY A 75 1.69 8.23 14.87
CA GLY A 75 2.25 9.52 15.30
C GLY A 75 2.55 9.56 16.79
N LYS A 76 1.59 9.15 17.64
CA LYS A 76 1.83 9.08 19.09
C LYS A 76 2.95 8.12 19.47
N LEU A 77 3.07 7.00 18.74
CA LEU A 77 4.11 6.01 18.98
C LEU A 77 5.48 6.47 18.44
N PHE A 78 5.48 7.26 17.36
CA PHE A 78 6.66 7.92 16.81
C PHE A 78 7.22 8.95 17.80
N ASP A 79 6.35 9.75 18.41
CA ASP A 79 6.72 10.73 19.44
C ASP A 79 7.33 10.07 20.69
N ASN A 80 6.95 8.83 20.99
CA ASN A 80 7.54 8.02 22.06
C ASN A 80 8.93 7.44 21.70
N GLY A 81 9.52 7.80 20.57
CA GLY A 81 10.87 7.38 20.16
C GLY A 81 10.96 5.98 19.53
N HIS A 82 9.84 5.32 19.23
CA HIS A 82 9.80 3.95 18.71
C HIS A 82 9.82 3.88 17.17
N PHE A 83 10.45 4.85 16.50
CA PHE A 83 10.40 5.00 15.04
C PHE A 83 10.75 3.73 14.26
N HIS A 84 11.88 3.08 14.60
CA HIS A 84 12.34 1.90 13.89
C HIS A 84 11.39 0.71 14.02
N ALA A 85 10.77 0.54 15.19
CA ALA A 85 9.82 -0.56 15.42
C ALA A 85 8.54 -0.38 14.58
N ILE A 86 8.02 0.85 14.52
CA ILE A 86 6.84 1.19 13.72
C ILE A 86 7.12 0.95 12.24
N GLN A 87 8.28 1.39 11.76
CA GLN A 87 8.64 1.27 10.35
C GLN A 87 8.81 -0.20 9.92
N ILE A 88 9.45 -1.02 10.74
CA ILE A 88 9.63 -2.46 10.45
C ILE A 88 8.28 -3.18 10.49
N PHE A 89 7.47 -2.92 11.52
CA PHE A 89 6.16 -3.56 11.66
C PHE A 89 5.20 -3.16 10.54
N GLY A 90 5.15 -1.87 10.20
CA GLY A 90 4.34 -1.35 9.10
C GLY A 90 4.77 -1.91 7.74
N GLY A 91 6.08 -1.95 7.47
CA GLY A 91 6.62 -2.54 6.25
C GLY A 91 6.32 -4.03 6.11
N ALA A 92 6.52 -4.81 7.19
CA ALA A 92 6.23 -6.24 7.18
C ALA A 92 4.73 -6.52 6.93
N THR A 93 3.85 -5.77 7.59
CA THR A 93 2.39 -5.90 7.42
C THR A 93 1.97 -5.52 5.99
N PHE A 94 2.58 -4.49 5.41
CA PHE A 94 2.31 -4.07 4.03
C PHE A 94 2.71 -5.14 3.01
N ILE A 95 3.92 -5.70 3.13
CA ILE A 95 4.41 -6.78 2.24
C ILE A 95 3.52 -8.01 2.37
N PHE A 96 3.16 -8.39 3.59
CA PHE A 96 2.29 -9.53 3.85
C PHE A 96 0.91 -9.33 3.20
N SER A 97 0.33 -8.14 3.32
CA SER A 97 -0.95 -7.80 2.67
C SER A 97 -0.86 -7.91 1.15
N GLN A 98 0.18 -7.36 0.52
CA GLN A 98 0.35 -7.44 -0.94
C GLN A 98 0.55 -8.89 -1.40
N PHE A 99 1.27 -9.69 -0.63
CA PHE A 99 1.46 -11.11 -0.92
C PHE A 99 0.13 -11.90 -0.92
N ILE A 100 -0.76 -11.63 0.03
CA ILE A 100 -2.09 -12.25 0.09
C ILE A 100 -2.95 -11.86 -1.12
N HIS A 101 -2.94 -10.58 -1.51
CA HIS A 101 -3.68 -10.12 -2.69
C HIS A 101 -3.19 -10.82 -3.96
N ALA A 102 -1.87 -10.93 -4.13
CA ALA A 102 -1.27 -11.61 -5.27
C ALA A 102 -1.63 -13.11 -5.32
N PHE A 103 -1.62 -13.80 -4.18
CA PHE A 103 -1.97 -15.21 -4.11
C PHE A 103 -3.44 -15.48 -4.48
N THR A 104 -4.35 -14.64 -3.99
CA THR A 104 -5.79 -14.75 -4.28
C THR A 104 -6.08 -14.59 -5.76
N CYS A 105 -5.51 -13.56 -6.40
CA CYS A 105 -5.68 -13.30 -7.83
C CYS A 105 -5.14 -14.44 -8.72
N LYS A 106 -3.99 -15.01 -8.34
CA LYS A 106 -3.42 -16.14 -9.08
C LYS A 106 -4.30 -17.39 -8.97
N THR A 107 -4.89 -17.62 -7.81
CA THR A 107 -5.76 -18.77 -7.54
C THR A 107 -7.07 -18.67 -8.33
N SER A 108 -7.71 -17.50 -8.37
CA SER A 108 -8.93 -17.29 -9.17
C SER A 108 -8.70 -17.49 -10.67
N THR A 109 -7.56 -17.04 -11.17
CA THR A 109 -7.19 -17.21 -12.59
C THR A 109 -6.96 -18.69 -12.95
N ILE A 110 -6.26 -19.44 -12.10
CA ILE A 110 -6.02 -20.88 -12.32
C ILE A 110 -7.32 -21.68 -12.26
N LEU A 111 -8.21 -21.38 -11.31
CA LEU A 111 -9.50 -22.07 -11.21
C LEU A 111 -10.38 -21.79 -12.43
N SER A 112 -10.40 -20.55 -12.93
CA SER A 112 -11.11 -20.20 -14.17
C SER A 112 -10.54 -20.91 -15.40
N SER A 113 -9.21 -21.03 -15.51
CA SER A 113 -8.59 -21.76 -16.62
C SER A 113 -8.90 -23.26 -16.57
N ARG A 114 -9.01 -23.84 -15.36
CA ARG A 114 -9.36 -25.26 -15.18
C ARG A 114 -10.83 -25.53 -15.52
N SER A 115 -11.76 -24.67 -15.10
CA SER A 115 -13.18 -24.83 -15.46
C SER A 115 -13.42 -24.73 -16.96
N HIS A 116 -12.68 -23.86 -17.68
CA HIS A 116 -12.76 -23.81 -19.14
C HIS A 116 -12.20 -25.07 -19.81
N ALA A 117 -11.14 -25.68 -19.27
CA ALA A 117 -10.56 -26.91 -19.82
C ALA A 117 -11.46 -28.14 -19.62
N GLU A 118 -12.16 -28.23 -18.48
CA GLU A 118 -13.08 -29.34 -18.18
C GLU A 118 -14.32 -29.33 -19.10
N SER A 119 -14.79 -28.15 -19.52
CA SER A 119 -15.90 -28.02 -20.49
C SER A 119 -15.63 -28.74 -21.81
N TYR A 120 -14.40 -28.68 -22.33
CA TYR A 120 -14.01 -29.32 -23.60
C TYR A 120 -13.88 -30.83 -23.52
N PHE A 121 -13.70 -31.39 -22.31
CA PHE A 121 -13.56 -32.83 -22.12
C PHE A 121 -14.91 -33.51 -21.85
N SER A 122 -15.95 -32.74 -21.49
CA SER A 122 -17.30 -33.24 -21.19
C SER A 122 -18.26 -33.30 -22.40
N SER A 123 -17.83 -32.83 -23.56
CA SER A 123 -18.57 -32.79 -24.84
C SER A 123 -17.92 -33.66 -25.90
#